data_AF-A0A7R8WHY3-F1
#
_entry.id   AF-A0A7R8WHY3-F1
#
_cell.length_a   1.000
_cell.length_b   1.000
_cell.length_c   1.000
_cell.angle_alpha   90.00
_cell.angle_beta   90.00
_cell.angle_gamma   90.00
#
_symmetry.space_group_name_H-M   'P 1'
#
loop_
_entity.id
_entity.type
_entity.pdbx_description
1 polymer ?
#
loop_
_entity_poly.entity_id
_entity_poly.type
_entity_poly.pdbx_seq_one_letter_code
_entity_poly.pdbx_strand_id
1 'polypeptide(L)'
;MDCLVNYSGAVYCIEPDLISVLSSRETPHEQLKGALHVVKGCGSMIRKNWTHLRAVFLALIQANQSDKPSIVDLVDGAFAAIAYEGYDTNAVAVTFPEELNRLLLDPLWQSSPAPSVDKFENESEDLQKFLTRARAHIDKKNKQLLNQYYGINTDLVTLLTTKKLEMNRHFYELGLGFIVRLLRHEQDRPVPIPVLDLILENILTESVDVRKVCLHALSVILEQQKPLRRKVKVNPREMAVRVREKIMAAPIAEDEGVRSGEKKMAAPIAEEDMSYDGPGERWDTAWIQYDPRLWPKSQEEWEEHRYVFKSYVGWYTWSEEEELYDTSQPSLAERDEAEWSEIEKRVFGFVDQDKNFADWIRLFSQEDRKTQDILTHTEQASFWKAFFRAFGLRVMPRFQAHLEAFSTSVEEGHQRCLSVIIGALLDASKHWSYALTDSLYSIILPLLTSALVKI
;
A
#
# COMPACT_ATOMS: atom_id res chain seq x y z
N MET A 1 2.10 9.92 -36.56
CA MET A 1 2.65 9.32 -35.34
C MET A 1 4.16 9.22 -35.41
N ASP A 2 4.74 8.71 -36.50
CA ASP A 2 6.19 8.51 -36.65
C ASP A 2 7.04 9.77 -36.39
N CYS A 3 6.58 10.95 -36.81
CA CYS A 3 7.27 12.20 -36.51
C CYS A 3 7.38 12.48 -35.00
N LEU A 4 6.37 12.14 -34.20
CA LEU A 4 6.39 12.38 -32.76
C LEU A 4 7.36 11.45 -32.03
N VAL A 5 7.56 10.25 -32.56
CA VAL A 5 8.48 9.25 -31.98
C VAL A 5 9.93 9.56 -32.37
N ASN A 6 10.15 10.01 -33.60
CA ASN A 6 11.50 10.22 -34.15
C ASN A 6 12.16 11.53 -33.70
N TYR A 7 11.38 12.52 -33.23
CA TYR A 7 11.90 13.81 -32.80
C TYR A 7 11.66 14.05 -31.31
N SER A 8 12.75 14.06 -30.54
CA SER A 8 12.70 14.32 -29.10
C SER A 8 12.01 15.66 -28.82
N GLY A 9 10.97 15.63 -27.98
CA GLY A 9 10.20 16.81 -27.60
C GLY A 9 9.15 17.28 -28.60
N ALA A 10 9.00 16.64 -29.77
CA ALA A 10 8.02 17.07 -30.77
C ALA A 10 6.56 17.00 -30.28
N VAL A 11 6.25 16.08 -29.35
CA VAL A 11 4.94 16.01 -28.71
C VAL A 11 4.58 17.30 -27.96
N TYR A 12 5.58 18.00 -27.40
CA TYR A 12 5.36 19.23 -26.64
C TYR A 12 5.08 20.43 -27.55
N CYS A 13 5.46 20.36 -28.83
CA CYS A 13 5.18 21.41 -29.81
C CYS A 13 3.71 21.43 -30.24
N ILE A 14 3.05 20.26 -30.27
CA ILE A 14 1.65 20.12 -30.68
C ILE A 14 0.69 20.16 -29.48
N GLU A 15 1.21 20.05 -28.26
CA GLU A 15 0.41 20.02 -27.03
C GLU A 15 -0.53 21.23 -26.87
N PRO A 16 -0.12 22.49 -27.13
CA PRO A 16 -1.03 23.63 -26.99
C PRO A 16 -2.28 23.50 -27.89
N ASP A 17 -2.10 22.98 -29.11
CA ASP A 17 -3.19 22.75 -30.05
C ASP A 17 -4.11 21.62 -29.56
N LEU A 18 -3.54 20.53 -29.03
CA LEU A 18 -4.32 19.43 -28.44
C LEU A 18 -5.17 19.94 -27.26
N ILE A 19 -4.58 20.74 -26.37
CA ILE A 19 -5.29 21.32 -25.21
C ILE A 19 -6.43 22.24 -25.67
N SER A 20 -6.18 23.07 -26.69
CA SER A 20 -7.20 23.97 -27.26
C SER A 20 -8.41 23.18 -27.80
N VAL A 21 -8.15 22.10 -28.54
CA VAL A 21 -9.18 21.22 -29.09
C VAL A 21 -9.95 20.49 -27.99
N LEU A 22 -9.25 19.94 -26.99
CA LEU A 22 -9.86 19.20 -25.87
C LEU A 22 -10.74 20.10 -24.98
N SER A 23 -10.30 21.33 -24.73
CA SER A 23 -10.95 22.23 -23.76
C SER A 23 -12.12 23.03 -24.33
N SER A 24 -12.24 23.12 -25.66
CA SER A 24 -13.30 23.91 -26.31
C SER A 24 -14.58 23.10 -26.53
N ARG A 25 -15.72 23.64 -26.07
CA ARG A 25 -17.05 23.06 -26.32
C ARG A 25 -17.53 23.21 -27.76
N GLU A 26 -16.91 24.12 -28.52
CA GLU A 26 -17.27 24.38 -29.92
C GLU A 26 -16.47 23.52 -30.91
N THR A 27 -15.53 22.71 -30.41
CA THR A 27 -14.72 21.81 -31.23
C THR A 27 -15.60 20.82 -32.02
N PRO A 28 -15.47 20.78 -33.36
CA PRO A 28 -16.14 19.77 -34.16
C PRO A 28 -15.72 18.35 -33.76
N HIS A 29 -16.68 17.41 -33.77
CA HIS A 29 -16.44 16.02 -33.38
C HIS A 29 -15.24 15.36 -34.08
N GLU A 30 -15.00 15.64 -35.36
CA GLU A 30 -13.88 15.06 -36.11
C GLU A 30 -12.53 15.59 -35.63
N GLN A 31 -12.46 16.87 -35.24
CA GLN A 31 -11.25 17.44 -34.65
C GLN A 31 -10.98 16.85 -33.27
N LEU A 32 -12.03 16.71 -32.44
CA LEU A 32 -11.92 16.08 -31.14
C LEU A 32 -11.43 14.64 -31.24
N LYS A 33 -12.01 13.83 -32.15
CA LYS A 33 -11.55 12.47 -32.41
C LYS A 33 -10.08 12.42 -32.83
N GLY A 34 -9.69 13.31 -33.75
CA GLY A 34 -8.31 13.44 -34.20
C GLY A 34 -7.35 13.70 -33.03
N ALA A 35 -7.67 14.67 -32.16
CA ALA A 35 -6.88 14.98 -30.98
C ALA A 35 -6.78 13.80 -30.01
N LEU A 36 -7.89 13.12 -29.72
CA LEU A 36 -7.90 11.95 -28.82
C LEU A 36 -7.06 10.79 -29.37
N HIS A 37 -7.11 10.54 -30.68
CA HIS A 37 -6.23 9.55 -31.32
C HIS A 37 -4.74 9.90 -31.15
N VAL A 38 -4.38 11.18 -31.29
CA VAL A 38 -3.01 11.64 -31.08
C VAL A 38 -2.60 11.42 -29.62
N VAL A 39 -3.41 11.88 -28.66
CA VAL A 39 -3.14 11.72 -27.21
C VAL A 39 -2.98 10.25 -26.84
N LYS A 40 -3.89 9.38 -27.30
CA LYS A 40 -3.79 7.94 -27.11
C LYS A 40 -2.48 7.38 -27.66
N GLY A 41 -2.06 7.82 -28.84
CA GLY A 41 -0.82 7.38 -29.46
C GLY A 41 0.46 7.89 -28.78
N CYS A 42 0.41 9.04 -28.10
CA CYS A 42 1.58 9.67 -27.47
C CYS A 42 1.54 9.72 -25.94
N GLY A 43 0.58 9.04 -25.30
CA GLY A 43 0.40 9.05 -23.85
C GLY A 43 1.66 8.73 -23.05
N SER A 44 2.49 7.80 -23.53
CA SER A 44 3.77 7.43 -22.91
C SER A 44 4.83 8.52 -22.93
N MET A 45 4.76 9.47 -23.86
CA MET A 45 5.65 10.63 -23.93
C MET A 45 5.13 11.76 -23.04
N ILE A 46 3.82 12.03 -23.08
CA ILE A 46 3.17 13.03 -22.24
C ILE A 46 3.38 12.72 -20.76
N ARG A 47 3.18 11.45 -20.37
CA ARG A 47 3.22 11.06 -18.95
C ARG A 47 4.56 11.30 -18.27
N LYS A 48 5.68 11.25 -19.01
CA LYS A 48 7.04 11.32 -18.41
C LYS A 48 7.43 12.72 -17.91
N ASN A 49 6.68 13.76 -18.29
CA ASN A 49 6.97 15.13 -17.91
C ASN A 49 5.78 15.71 -17.15
N TRP A 50 6.00 16.13 -15.91
CA TRP A 50 4.96 16.66 -15.03
C TRP A 50 4.18 17.83 -15.61
N THR A 51 4.85 18.75 -16.32
CA THR A 51 4.19 19.93 -16.89
C THR A 51 3.16 19.51 -17.93
N HIS A 52 3.58 18.63 -18.83
CA HIS A 52 2.77 18.16 -19.95
C HIS A 52 1.67 17.19 -19.50
N LEU A 53 2.01 16.29 -18.57
CA LEU A 53 1.04 15.44 -17.88
C LEU A 53 -0.07 16.29 -17.23
N ARG A 54 0.29 17.29 -16.43
CA ARG A 54 -0.69 18.18 -15.79
C ARG A 54 -1.60 18.86 -16.81
N ALA A 55 -1.02 19.47 -17.84
CA ALA A 55 -1.77 20.27 -18.80
C ALA A 55 -2.73 19.41 -19.65
N VAL A 56 -2.23 18.33 -20.25
CA VAL A 56 -3.06 17.45 -21.10
C VAL A 56 -4.11 16.72 -20.28
N PHE A 57 -3.76 16.24 -19.08
CA PHE A 57 -4.71 15.47 -18.27
C PHE A 57 -5.87 16.32 -17.77
N LEU A 58 -5.61 17.55 -17.32
CA LEU A 58 -6.67 18.49 -16.93
C LEU A 58 -7.58 18.85 -18.12
N ALA A 59 -7.02 18.97 -19.33
CA ALA A 59 -7.80 19.19 -20.54
C ALA A 59 -8.66 17.95 -20.89
N LEU A 60 -8.11 16.75 -20.72
CA LEU A 60 -8.79 15.49 -21.02
C LEU A 60 -9.98 15.22 -20.07
N ILE A 61 -9.86 15.50 -18.77
CA ILE A 61 -10.99 15.43 -17.82
C ILE A 61 -12.11 16.38 -18.23
N GLN A 62 -11.75 17.54 -18.78
CA GLN A 62 -12.71 18.55 -19.21
C GLN A 62 -13.24 18.30 -20.63
N ALA A 63 -12.78 17.25 -21.33
CA ALA A 63 -13.20 16.92 -22.68
C ALA A 63 -14.57 16.20 -22.70
N ASN A 64 -15.55 16.78 -22.00
CA ASN A 64 -16.89 16.24 -21.80
C ASN A 64 -17.95 16.79 -22.77
N GLN A 65 -17.51 17.29 -23.94
CA GLN A 65 -18.38 17.93 -24.93
C GLN A 65 -19.23 16.97 -25.77
N SER A 66 -19.06 15.65 -25.64
CA SER A 66 -19.81 14.67 -26.43
C SER A 66 -20.01 13.33 -25.71
N ASP A 67 -21.25 12.85 -25.68
CA ASP A 67 -21.62 11.53 -25.18
C ASP A 67 -21.65 10.43 -26.26
N LYS A 68 -21.18 10.71 -27.49
CA LYS A 68 -21.11 9.69 -28.54
C LYS A 68 -20.20 8.52 -28.10
N PRO A 69 -20.67 7.25 -28.17
CA PRO A 69 -19.88 6.10 -27.71
C PRO A 69 -18.47 6.06 -28.28
N SER A 70 -18.32 6.28 -29.60
CA SER A 70 -16.99 6.30 -30.25
C SER A 70 -16.03 7.37 -29.72
N ILE A 71 -16.53 8.45 -29.11
CA ILE A 71 -15.70 9.50 -28.52
C ILE A 71 -15.37 9.13 -27.07
N VAL A 72 -16.33 8.60 -26.32
CA VAL A 72 -16.12 8.07 -24.96
C VAL A 72 -15.05 6.96 -24.98
N ASP A 73 -15.14 6.01 -25.91
CA ASP A 73 -14.14 4.95 -26.08
C ASP A 73 -12.72 5.50 -26.37
N LEU A 74 -12.64 6.62 -27.10
CA LEU A 74 -11.36 7.28 -27.39
C LEU A 74 -10.82 8.05 -26.18
N VAL A 75 -11.69 8.67 -25.40
CA VAL A 75 -11.34 9.28 -24.12
C VAL A 75 -10.78 8.21 -23.19
N ASP A 76 -11.46 7.09 -23.03
CA ASP A 76 -10.99 5.96 -22.20
C ASP A 76 -9.64 5.43 -22.67
N GLY A 77 -9.47 5.25 -23.99
CA GLY A 77 -8.20 4.87 -24.56
C GLY A 77 -7.08 5.89 -24.32
N ALA A 78 -7.38 7.19 -24.36
CA ALA A 78 -6.41 8.25 -24.08
C ALA A 78 -6.04 8.29 -22.59
N PHE A 79 -7.01 8.16 -21.69
CA PHE A 79 -6.76 8.03 -20.25
C PHE A 79 -5.92 6.79 -19.97
N ALA A 80 -6.23 5.65 -20.59
CA ALA A 80 -5.46 4.42 -20.43
C ALA A 80 -4.01 4.59 -20.89
N ALA A 81 -3.77 5.17 -22.06
CA ALA A 81 -2.42 5.42 -22.55
C ALA A 81 -1.60 6.33 -21.62
N ILE A 82 -2.24 7.29 -20.95
CA ILE A 82 -1.55 8.20 -20.01
C ILE A 82 -1.38 7.58 -18.62
N ALA A 83 -2.42 6.96 -18.05
CA ALA A 83 -2.52 6.63 -16.63
C ALA A 83 -2.39 5.13 -16.29
N TYR A 84 -2.69 4.22 -17.23
CA TYR A 84 -2.78 2.79 -16.96
C TYR A 84 -1.73 1.96 -17.73
N GLU A 85 -1.61 2.16 -19.04
CA GLU A 85 -0.78 1.33 -19.92
C GLU A 85 0.71 1.59 -19.68
N GLY A 86 1.38 0.70 -18.96
CA GLY A 86 2.83 0.81 -18.70
C GLY A 86 3.21 2.04 -17.88
N TYR A 87 2.32 2.52 -17.00
CA TYR A 87 2.59 3.70 -16.18
C TYR A 87 3.72 3.44 -15.18
N ASP A 88 4.82 4.17 -15.35
CA ASP A 88 5.90 4.27 -14.38
C ASP A 88 5.67 5.49 -13.49
N THR A 89 5.86 5.32 -12.19
CA THR A 89 5.73 6.42 -11.23
C THR A 89 6.80 7.49 -11.53
N ASN A 90 6.34 8.67 -11.96
CA ASN A 90 7.24 9.80 -12.25
C ASN A 90 8.07 10.18 -11.03
N ALA A 91 9.36 10.47 -11.24
CA ALA A 91 10.26 10.91 -10.19
C ALA A 91 9.82 12.27 -9.62
N VAL A 92 9.79 12.38 -8.30
CA VAL A 92 9.63 13.65 -7.55
C VAL A 92 10.94 14.13 -6.95
N ALA A 93 11.93 13.25 -6.87
CA ALA A 93 13.30 13.54 -6.51
C ALA A 93 14.23 12.63 -7.31
N VAL A 94 15.40 13.16 -7.66
CA VAL A 94 16.51 12.43 -8.25
C VAL A 94 17.73 12.68 -7.37
N THR A 95 18.46 11.63 -7.05
CA THR A 95 19.71 11.71 -6.29
C THR A 95 20.80 11.00 -7.06
N PHE A 96 22.02 11.53 -7.00
CA PHE A 96 23.20 10.86 -7.54
C PHE A 96 23.99 10.25 -6.37
N PRO A 97 24.09 8.91 -6.25
CA PRO A 97 24.86 8.27 -5.19
C PRO A 97 26.33 8.71 -5.22
N GLU A 98 26.93 8.87 -4.04
CA GLU A 98 28.33 9.33 -3.93
C GLU A 98 29.31 8.29 -4.47
N GLU A 99 28.98 7.01 -4.33
CA GLU A 99 29.73 5.88 -4.88
C GLU A 99 29.83 5.96 -6.40
N LEU A 100 28.76 6.39 -7.08
CA LEU A 100 28.74 6.48 -8.53
C LEU A 100 29.67 7.61 -9.03
N ASN A 101 29.75 8.72 -8.28
CA ASN A 101 30.73 9.77 -8.56
C ASN A 101 32.17 9.24 -8.43
N ARG A 102 32.45 8.46 -7.39
CA ARG A 102 33.77 7.86 -7.16
C ARG A 102 34.14 6.83 -8.24
N LEU A 103 33.18 6.02 -8.66
CA LEU A 103 33.42 4.88 -9.56
C LEU A 103 33.46 5.26 -11.04
N LEU A 104 32.83 6.36 -11.44
CA LEU A 104 32.69 6.71 -12.86
C LEU A 104 33.46 7.95 -13.29
N LEU A 105 33.52 9.02 -12.48
CA LEU A 105 34.04 10.30 -13.00
C LEU A 105 35.53 10.29 -13.28
N ASP A 106 36.36 9.74 -12.38
CA ASP A 106 37.80 9.63 -12.62
C ASP A 106 38.13 8.41 -13.52
N PRO A 107 37.60 7.20 -13.26
CA PRO A 107 37.97 6.02 -14.03
C PRO A 107 37.52 6.09 -15.50
N LEU A 108 36.40 6.74 -15.83
CA LEU A 108 35.93 6.87 -17.21
C LEU A 108 36.88 7.73 -18.05
N TRP A 109 37.35 8.86 -17.52
CA TRP A 109 38.29 9.74 -18.23
C TRP A 109 39.72 9.21 -18.26
N GLN A 110 40.03 8.23 -17.41
CA GLN A 110 41.30 7.49 -17.42
C GLN A 110 41.24 6.18 -18.22
N SER A 111 40.07 5.84 -18.78
CA SER A 111 39.89 4.59 -19.53
C SER A 111 40.61 4.61 -20.88
N SER A 112 40.73 3.43 -21.52
CA SER A 112 41.30 3.31 -22.87
C SER A 112 40.29 2.62 -23.80
N PRO A 113 39.78 3.29 -24.85
CA PRO A 113 40.06 4.69 -25.21
C PRO A 113 39.39 5.69 -24.25
N ALA A 114 40.08 6.79 -23.95
CA ALA A 114 39.51 7.86 -23.14
C ALA A 114 38.47 8.67 -23.94
N PRO A 115 37.45 9.24 -23.28
CA PRO A 115 36.56 10.21 -23.89
C PRO A 115 37.35 11.37 -24.53
N SER A 116 36.95 11.79 -25.73
CA SER A 116 37.57 12.90 -26.45
C SER A 116 37.06 14.28 -25.99
N VAL A 117 36.18 14.32 -25.00
CA VAL A 117 35.58 15.54 -24.45
C VAL A 117 36.24 15.89 -23.13
N ASP A 118 36.40 17.19 -22.86
CA ASP A 118 36.91 17.66 -21.59
C ASP A 118 36.01 17.19 -20.45
N LYS A 119 36.64 16.85 -19.33
CA LYS A 119 35.94 16.32 -18.14
C LYS A 119 35.03 17.36 -17.49
N PHE A 120 35.43 18.63 -17.55
CA PHE A 120 34.69 19.75 -17.00
C PHE A 120 34.52 20.83 -18.07
N GLU A 121 33.41 21.56 -18.02
CA GLU A 121 33.11 22.65 -18.97
C GLU A 121 34.07 23.84 -18.82
N ASN A 122 34.73 23.98 -17.67
CA ASN A 122 35.63 25.07 -17.33
C ASN A 122 36.98 24.51 -16.83
N GLU A 123 38.09 24.94 -17.44
CA GLU A 123 39.45 24.52 -17.11
C GLU A 123 39.85 24.81 -15.65
N SER A 124 39.21 25.79 -15.00
CA SER A 124 39.45 26.16 -13.59
C SER A 124 38.56 25.42 -12.57
N GLU A 125 37.63 24.58 -13.03
CA GLU A 125 36.71 23.82 -12.18
C GLU A 125 37.41 22.55 -11.68
N ASP A 126 37.39 22.35 -10.35
CA ASP A 126 37.81 21.10 -9.72
C ASP A 126 36.59 20.20 -9.44
N LEU A 127 36.85 18.93 -9.13
CA LEU A 127 35.80 17.94 -8.87
C LEU A 127 34.84 18.39 -7.74
N GLN A 128 35.34 19.04 -6.70
CA GLN A 128 34.51 19.45 -5.56
C GLN A 128 33.58 20.61 -5.93
N LYS A 129 34.07 21.59 -6.69
CA LYS A 129 33.25 22.68 -7.22
C LYS A 129 32.18 22.15 -8.18
N PHE A 130 32.55 21.23 -9.08
CA PHE A 130 31.62 20.56 -9.97
C PHE A 130 30.52 19.82 -9.19
N LEU A 131 30.90 18.99 -8.22
CA LEU A 131 29.94 18.23 -7.40
C LEU A 131 29.02 19.16 -6.61
N THR A 132 29.54 20.27 -6.08
CA THR A 132 28.74 21.28 -5.37
C THR A 132 27.71 21.93 -6.29
N ARG A 133 28.13 22.35 -7.50
CA ARG A 133 27.24 22.91 -8.53
C ARG A 133 26.19 21.91 -8.98
N ALA A 134 26.58 20.67 -9.25
CA ALA A 134 25.70 19.60 -9.67
C ALA A 134 24.65 19.26 -8.59
N ARG A 135 25.06 19.16 -7.32
CA ARG A 135 24.15 18.98 -6.17
C ARG A 135 23.14 20.12 -6.08
N ALA A 136 23.60 21.37 -6.15
CA ALA A 136 22.71 22.54 -6.13
C ALA A 136 21.72 22.56 -7.31
N HIS A 137 22.15 22.14 -8.50
CA HIS A 137 21.27 22.00 -9.65
C HIS A 137 20.21 20.91 -9.45
N ILE A 138 20.62 19.74 -8.95
CA ILE A 138 19.72 18.64 -8.62
C ILE A 138 18.70 19.05 -7.55
N ASP A 139 19.14 19.75 -6.50
CA ASP A 139 18.25 20.25 -5.44
C ASP A 139 17.20 21.23 -5.99
N LYS A 140 17.62 22.14 -6.88
CA LYS A 140 16.69 23.05 -7.56
C LYS A 140 15.69 22.27 -8.41
N LYS A 141 16.14 21.25 -9.15
CA LYS A 141 15.28 20.40 -9.98
C LYS A 141 14.31 19.59 -9.11
N ASN A 142 14.75 19.01 -8.01
CA ASN A 142 13.89 18.25 -7.09
C ASN A 142 12.81 19.14 -6.46
N LYS A 143 13.14 20.38 -6.07
CA LYS A 143 12.13 21.37 -5.63
C LYS A 143 11.09 21.64 -6.72
N GLN A 144 11.51 21.77 -7.98
CA GLN A 144 10.59 21.97 -9.10
C GLN A 144 9.69 20.75 -9.34
N LEU A 145 10.25 19.53 -9.36
CA LEU A 145 9.49 18.30 -9.53
C LEU A 145 8.44 18.12 -8.41
N LEU A 146 8.84 18.40 -7.17
CA LEU A 146 7.95 18.32 -6.03
C LEU A 146 6.81 19.35 -6.12
N ASN A 147 7.13 20.60 -6.49
CA ASN A 147 6.12 21.64 -6.71
C ASN A 147 5.16 21.27 -7.84
N GLN A 148 5.63 20.61 -8.90
CA GLN A 148 4.79 20.14 -9.98
C GLN A 148 3.87 19.00 -9.53
N TYR A 149 4.39 18.05 -8.75
CA TYR A 149 3.60 16.97 -8.16
C TYR A 149 2.48 17.49 -7.24
N TYR A 150 2.79 18.44 -6.37
CA TYR A 150 1.74 19.05 -5.54
C TYR A 150 0.78 19.93 -6.36
N GLY A 151 1.30 20.65 -7.36
CA GLY A 151 0.50 21.49 -8.24
C GLY A 151 -0.55 20.70 -9.04
N ILE A 152 -0.20 19.53 -9.58
CA ILE A 152 -1.18 18.69 -10.29
C ILE A 152 -2.27 18.16 -9.34
N ASN A 153 -1.90 17.76 -8.11
CA ASN A 153 -2.88 17.33 -7.11
C ASN A 153 -3.86 18.46 -6.75
N THR A 154 -3.35 19.66 -6.50
CA THR A 154 -4.17 20.83 -6.17
C THR A 154 -5.16 21.16 -7.29
N ASP A 155 -4.69 21.19 -8.54
CA ASP A 155 -5.54 21.49 -9.69
C ASP A 155 -6.62 20.42 -9.91
N LEU A 156 -6.27 19.14 -9.76
CA LEU A 156 -7.21 18.04 -9.88
C LEU A 156 -8.29 18.12 -8.80
N VAL A 157 -7.91 18.31 -7.53
CA VAL A 157 -8.89 18.48 -6.44
C VAL A 157 -9.78 19.69 -6.72
N THR A 158 -9.20 20.81 -7.12
CA THR A 158 -9.95 22.03 -7.46
C THR A 158 -10.95 21.75 -8.60
N LEU A 159 -10.52 21.08 -9.67
CA LEU A 159 -11.37 20.73 -10.80
C LEU A 159 -12.52 19.81 -10.38
N LEU A 160 -12.21 18.73 -9.64
CA LEU A 160 -13.18 17.73 -9.23
C LEU A 160 -14.17 18.24 -8.17
N THR A 161 -13.79 19.24 -7.37
CA THR A 161 -14.68 19.85 -6.37
C THR A 161 -15.54 20.95 -6.99
N THR A 162 -14.95 21.87 -7.77
CA THR A 162 -15.66 23.04 -8.33
C THR A 162 -16.60 22.68 -9.47
N LYS A 163 -16.22 21.75 -10.36
CA LYS A 163 -17.03 21.35 -11.51
C LYS A 163 -17.83 20.06 -11.29
N LYS A 164 -17.90 19.56 -10.06
CA LYS A 164 -18.54 18.26 -9.74
C LYS A 164 -19.94 18.11 -10.35
N LEU A 165 -20.76 19.16 -10.26
CA LEU A 165 -22.16 19.14 -10.73
C LEU A 165 -22.29 19.31 -12.25
N GLU A 166 -21.29 19.89 -12.90
CA GLU A 166 -21.27 20.11 -14.36
C GLU A 166 -20.62 18.94 -15.11
N MET A 167 -19.91 18.07 -14.39
CA MET A 167 -19.11 17.02 -14.98
C MET A 167 -19.91 15.72 -15.08
N ASN A 168 -19.82 15.09 -16.25
CA ASN A 168 -20.31 13.73 -16.42
C ASN A 168 -19.58 12.81 -15.43
N ARG A 169 -20.35 11.96 -14.73
CA ARG A 169 -19.86 11.03 -13.71
C ARG A 169 -18.66 10.20 -14.18
N HIS A 170 -18.66 9.79 -15.44
CA HIS A 170 -17.56 9.02 -16.03
C HIS A 170 -16.22 9.77 -15.97
N PHE A 171 -16.22 11.06 -16.33
CA PHE A 171 -15.02 11.90 -16.27
C PHE A 171 -14.59 12.20 -14.83
N TYR A 172 -15.56 12.29 -13.92
CA TYR A 172 -15.28 12.39 -12.49
C TYR A 172 -14.55 11.14 -11.96
N GLU A 173 -15.02 9.96 -12.33
CA GLU A 173 -14.41 8.67 -11.99
C GLU A 173 -12.98 8.56 -12.55
N LEU A 174 -12.77 8.96 -13.81
CA LEU A 174 -11.43 9.00 -14.43
C LEU A 174 -10.47 9.96 -13.72
N GLY A 175 -10.96 11.14 -13.33
CA GLY A 175 -10.17 12.11 -12.58
C GLY A 175 -9.80 11.62 -11.17
N LEU A 176 -10.74 10.99 -10.46
CA LEU A 176 -10.45 10.35 -9.16
C LEU A 176 -9.44 9.21 -9.31
N GLY A 177 -9.62 8.33 -10.31
CA GLY A 177 -8.68 7.24 -10.59
C GLY A 177 -7.25 7.72 -10.81
N PHE A 178 -7.08 8.90 -11.42
CA PHE A 178 -5.76 9.48 -11.61
C PHE A 178 -5.15 10.09 -10.35
N ILE A 179 -5.96 10.74 -9.49
CA ILE A 179 -5.51 11.15 -8.15
C ILE A 179 -4.95 9.93 -7.40
N VAL A 180 -5.64 8.79 -7.46
CA VAL A 180 -5.17 7.56 -6.85
C VAL A 180 -3.85 7.07 -7.46
N ARG A 181 -3.67 7.21 -8.77
CA ARG A 181 -2.41 6.86 -9.44
C ARG A 181 -1.23 7.75 -9.07
N LEU A 182 -1.51 8.98 -8.62
CA LEU A 182 -0.50 9.92 -8.15
C LEU A 182 -0.03 9.64 -6.71
N LEU A 183 -0.75 8.78 -5.96
CA LEU A 183 -0.38 8.46 -4.58
C LEU A 183 1.05 7.89 -4.49
N ARG A 184 1.68 8.23 -3.38
CA ARG A 184 3.08 7.92 -3.08
C ARG A 184 3.16 6.91 -1.94
N HIS A 185 4.20 6.10 -1.97
CA HIS A 185 4.49 5.16 -0.90
C HIS A 185 5.47 5.75 0.12
N GLU A 186 6.23 6.78 -0.27
CA GLU A 186 7.27 7.39 0.55
C GLU A 186 6.68 8.28 1.66
N GLN A 187 7.13 8.09 2.90
CA GLN A 187 6.64 8.82 4.08
C GLN A 187 6.92 10.31 4.08
N ASP A 188 8.05 10.71 3.51
CA ASP A 188 8.48 12.12 3.42
C ASP A 188 7.70 12.92 2.36
N ARG A 189 6.84 12.24 1.59
CA ARG A 189 5.99 12.81 0.54
C ARG A 189 4.51 12.51 0.80
N PRO A 190 3.95 12.95 1.94
CA PRO A 190 2.57 12.63 2.30
C PRO A 190 1.60 13.13 1.24
N VAL A 191 0.48 12.41 1.12
CA VAL A 191 -0.65 12.85 0.31
C VAL A 191 -1.12 14.25 0.77
N PRO A 192 -1.48 15.16 -0.16
CA PRO A 192 -2.07 16.44 0.22
C PRO A 192 -3.37 16.26 0.98
N ILE A 193 -3.57 17.04 2.04
CA ILE A 193 -4.80 17.00 2.84
C ILE A 193 -6.08 17.21 1.99
N PRO A 194 -6.14 18.14 1.02
CA PRO A 194 -7.32 18.28 0.17
C PRO A 194 -7.62 17.04 -0.68
N VAL A 195 -6.60 16.23 -1.01
CA VAL A 195 -6.79 14.95 -1.71
C VAL A 195 -7.42 13.94 -0.75
N LEU A 196 -6.94 13.85 0.48
CA LEU A 196 -7.51 12.98 1.51
C LEU A 196 -8.98 13.34 1.79
N ASP A 197 -9.27 14.62 1.97
CA ASP A 197 -10.64 15.10 2.23
C ASP A 197 -11.57 14.72 1.07
N LEU A 198 -11.14 14.93 -0.19
CA LEU A 198 -11.89 14.50 -1.38
C LEU A 198 -12.14 12.98 -1.39
N ILE A 199 -11.16 12.17 -1.00
CA ILE A 199 -11.30 10.70 -0.95
C ILE A 199 -12.30 10.29 0.14
N LEU A 200 -12.21 10.87 1.33
CA LEU A 200 -13.11 10.59 2.45
C LEU A 200 -14.55 10.98 2.12
N GLU A 201 -14.77 12.13 1.47
CA GLU A 201 -16.11 12.54 1.03
C GLU A 201 -16.75 11.55 0.03
N ASN A 202 -15.93 10.91 -0.81
CA ASN A 202 -16.41 9.99 -1.84
C ASN A 202 -16.58 8.55 -1.37
N ILE A 203 -16.16 8.20 -0.14
CA ILE A 203 -16.34 6.84 0.38
C ILE A 203 -17.80 6.51 0.70
N LEU A 204 -18.64 7.52 0.90
CA LEU A 204 -20.08 7.38 1.18
C LEU A 204 -20.96 7.63 -0.05
N THR A 205 -20.38 7.72 -1.24
CA THR A 205 -21.15 7.86 -2.48
C THR A 205 -21.90 6.57 -2.80
N GLU A 206 -23.01 6.64 -3.54
CA GLU A 206 -23.75 5.45 -4.00
C GLU A 206 -23.05 4.70 -5.16
N SER A 207 -22.08 5.34 -5.83
CA SER A 207 -21.23 4.70 -6.86
C SER A 207 -20.26 3.69 -6.24
N VAL A 208 -20.53 2.40 -6.45
CA VAL A 208 -19.64 1.30 -6.01
C VAL A 208 -18.23 1.48 -6.58
N ASP A 209 -18.10 1.81 -7.87
CA ASP A 209 -16.78 1.95 -8.52
C ASP A 209 -15.95 3.09 -7.93
N VAL A 210 -16.59 4.23 -7.62
CA VAL A 210 -15.91 5.32 -6.90
C VAL A 210 -15.47 4.88 -5.51
N ARG A 211 -16.33 4.17 -4.77
CA ARG A 211 -15.96 3.68 -3.43
C ARG A 211 -14.78 2.73 -3.48
N LYS A 212 -14.72 1.79 -4.45
CA LYS A 212 -13.56 0.90 -4.64
C LYS A 212 -12.25 1.68 -4.82
N VAL A 213 -12.27 2.68 -5.70
CA VAL A 213 -11.12 3.56 -5.95
C VAL A 213 -10.71 4.31 -4.66
N CYS A 214 -11.67 4.85 -3.91
CA CYS A 214 -11.41 5.55 -2.66
C CYS A 214 -10.91 4.62 -1.53
N LEU A 215 -11.41 3.39 -1.43
CA LEU A 215 -10.94 2.38 -0.47
C LEU A 215 -9.49 2.00 -0.74
N HIS A 216 -9.16 1.74 -2.01
CA HIS A 216 -7.78 1.50 -2.42
C HIS A 216 -6.90 2.68 -2.01
N ALA A 217 -7.33 3.91 -2.32
CA ALA A 217 -6.60 5.11 -1.98
C ALA A 217 -6.35 5.25 -0.47
N LEU A 218 -7.37 5.07 0.38
CA LEU A 218 -7.24 5.14 1.83
C LEU A 218 -6.30 4.05 2.37
N SER A 219 -6.37 2.84 1.81
CA SER A 219 -5.44 1.77 2.19
C SER A 219 -3.99 2.16 1.90
N VAL A 220 -3.71 2.73 0.72
CA VAL A 220 -2.37 3.21 0.33
C VAL A 220 -1.92 4.37 1.22
N ILE A 221 -2.82 5.31 1.53
CA ILE A 221 -2.53 6.46 2.39
C ILE A 221 -2.16 6.00 3.82
N LEU A 222 -2.87 5.01 4.38
CA LEU A 222 -2.55 4.45 5.69
C LEU A 222 -1.32 3.53 5.67
N GLU A 223 -1.04 2.83 4.56
CA GLU A 223 0.24 2.15 4.36
C GLU A 223 1.41 3.14 4.30
N GLN A 224 1.22 4.31 3.68
CA GLN A 224 2.24 5.37 3.68
C GLN A 224 2.58 5.81 5.11
N GLN A 225 1.60 5.88 6.02
CA GLN A 225 1.87 6.27 7.43
C GLN A 225 2.57 5.18 8.26
N LYS A 226 2.79 3.99 7.72
CA LYS A 226 3.34 2.85 8.48
C LYS A 226 4.86 2.96 8.68
N PRO A 227 5.36 3.17 9.91
CA PRO A 227 6.80 3.25 10.14
C PRO A 227 7.51 1.93 9.86
N LEU A 228 8.78 2.04 9.47
CA LEU A 228 9.69 0.90 9.41
C LEU A 228 9.85 0.30 10.80
N ARG A 229 9.65 -1.02 10.91
CA ARG A 229 9.79 -1.74 12.16
C ARG A 229 11.20 -2.26 12.35
N ARG A 230 11.69 -2.17 13.58
CA ARG A 230 13.00 -2.71 13.96
C ARG A 230 12.97 -4.24 13.83
N LYS A 231 14.06 -4.79 13.30
CA LYS A 231 14.34 -6.22 13.29
C LYS A 231 15.56 -6.53 14.14
N VAL A 232 15.58 -7.72 14.71
CA VAL A 232 16.71 -8.29 15.45
C VAL A 232 17.22 -9.52 14.71
N LYS A 233 18.52 -9.74 14.79
CA LYS A 233 19.15 -10.94 14.24
C LYS A 233 19.16 -12.03 15.30
N VAL A 234 18.79 -13.25 14.90
CA VAL A 234 18.80 -14.43 15.77
C VAL A 234 19.50 -15.59 15.07
N ASN A 235 20.14 -16.46 15.86
CA ASN A 235 20.65 -17.73 15.38
C ASN A 235 19.54 -18.80 15.50
N PRO A 236 19.03 -19.37 14.38
CA PRO A 236 17.92 -20.33 14.42
C PRO A 236 18.22 -21.59 15.23
N ARG A 237 19.48 -22.04 15.24
CA ARG A 237 19.90 -23.24 15.97
C ARG A 237 19.93 -22.99 17.47
N GLU A 238 20.39 -21.81 17.90
CA GLU A 238 20.32 -21.41 19.31
C GLU A 238 18.86 -21.28 19.79
N MET A 239 17.99 -20.74 18.94
CA MET A 239 16.55 -20.68 19.22
C MET A 239 15.92 -22.06 19.38
N ALA A 240 16.28 -23.02 18.53
CA ALA A 240 15.83 -24.40 18.63
C ALA A 240 16.24 -25.05 19.96
N VAL A 241 17.49 -24.85 20.40
CA VAL A 241 17.97 -25.34 21.70
C VAL A 241 17.18 -24.72 22.85
N ARG A 242 17.00 -23.39 22.85
CA ARG A 242 16.24 -22.68 23.90
C ARG A 242 14.79 -23.15 24.00
N VAL A 243 14.09 -23.29 22.88
CA VAL A 243 12.70 -23.78 22.89
C VAL A 243 12.62 -25.22 23.39
N ARG A 244 13.58 -26.06 23.00
CA ARG A 244 13.64 -27.44 23.48
C ARG A 244 13.81 -27.53 24.99
N GLU A 245 14.71 -26.74 25.57
CA GLU A 245 14.90 -26.69 27.02
C GLU A 245 13.59 -26.29 27.74
N LYS A 246 12.84 -25.34 27.18
CA LYS A 246 11.51 -24.97 27.69
C LYS A 246 10.51 -26.12 27.62
N ILE A 247 10.45 -26.84 26.50
CA ILE A 247 9.56 -28.01 26.36
C ILE A 247 9.93 -29.09 27.39
N MET A 248 11.23 -29.34 27.60
CA MET A 248 11.70 -30.34 28.58
C MET A 248 11.40 -29.93 30.03
N ALA A 249 11.41 -28.62 30.32
CA ALA A 249 11.08 -28.06 31.62
C ALA A 249 9.57 -27.93 31.86
N ALA A 250 8.74 -27.97 30.82
CA ALA A 250 7.29 -27.84 30.94
C ALA A 250 6.67 -29.09 31.58
N PRO A 251 5.76 -28.94 32.56
CA PRO A 251 5.03 -30.07 33.11
C PRO A 251 4.19 -30.74 32.02
N ILE A 252 4.32 -32.06 31.89
CA ILE A 252 3.47 -32.85 31.00
C ILE A 252 2.04 -32.72 31.52
N ALA A 253 1.14 -32.15 30.73
CA ALA A 253 -0.27 -32.15 31.05
C ALA A 253 -0.70 -33.62 31.26
N GLU A 254 -1.30 -33.92 32.41
CA GLU A 254 -1.96 -35.21 32.60
C GLU A 254 -3.07 -35.29 31.56
N ASP A 255 -2.81 -36.07 30.52
CA ASP A 255 -3.80 -36.41 29.52
C ASP A 255 -4.90 -37.20 30.27
N GLU A 256 -6.09 -36.60 30.41
CA GLU A 256 -7.29 -37.28 30.89
C GLU A 256 -7.68 -38.35 29.84
N GLY A 257 -6.92 -39.44 29.78
CA GLY A 257 -7.15 -40.44 28.73
C GLY A 257 -6.20 -41.62 28.64
N VAL A 258 -5.01 -41.62 29.25
CA VAL A 258 -4.07 -42.76 29.09
C VAL A 258 -3.59 -43.31 30.44
N ARG A 259 -4.17 -44.45 30.82
CA ARG A 259 -3.66 -45.33 31.89
C ARG A 259 -2.33 -45.95 31.45
N SER A 260 -1.23 -45.49 32.03
CA SER A 260 -0.18 -46.29 32.68
C SER A 260 1.08 -45.43 32.80
N GLY A 261 1.58 -45.30 34.02
CA GLY A 261 2.73 -44.46 34.33
C GLY A 261 4.00 -44.92 33.62
N GLU A 262 4.42 -44.14 32.63
CA GLU A 262 5.82 -43.93 32.26
C GLU A 262 5.97 -42.46 31.88
N LYS A 263 6.70 -41.69 32.70
CA LYS A 263 7.14 -40.34 32.34
C LYS A 263 8.13 -40.46 31.17
N LYS A 264 7.65 -40.47 29.92
CA LYS A 264 8.54 -40.35 28.77
C LYS A 264 9.00 -38.89 28.67
N MET A 265 10.19 -38.60 29.19
CA MET A 265 10.97 -37.44 28.76
C MET A 265 11.07 -37.49 27.22
N ALA A 266 10.96 -36.35 26.54
CA ALA A 266 11.31 -36.33 25.13
C ALA A 266 12.76 -36.81 24.98
N ALA A 267 13.01 -37.76 24.08
CA ALA A 267 14.33 -38.35 23.91
C ALA A 267 15.36 -37.27 23.52
N PRO A 268 16.65 -37.42 23.89
CA PRO A 268 17.73 -36.65 23.29
C PRO A 268 17.65 -36.75 21.75
N ILE A 269 17.99 -35.67 21.04
CA ILE A 269 18.00 -35.68 19.57
C ILE A 269 19.17 -36.61 19.24
N ALA A 270 18.95 -37.65 18.43
CA ALA A 270 20.05 -38.52 18.02
C ALA A 270 21.11 -37.66 17.31
N GLU A 271 22.40 -37.93 17.49
CA GLU A 271 23.45 -37.17 16.80
C GLU A 271 23.24 -37.16 15.27
N GLU A 272 22.62 -38.23 14.75
CA GLU A 272 22.18 -38.39 13.36
C GLU A 272 21.17 -37.31 12.92
N ASP A 273 20.18 -36.99 13.75
CA ASP A 273 19.17 -35.96 13.47
C ASP A 273 19.76 -34.55 13.48
N MET A 274 20.81 -34.29 14.30
CA MET A 274 21.53 -33.01 14.28
C MET A 274 22.42 -32.84 13.04
N SER A 275 22.74 -33.94 12.35
CA SER A 275 23.58 -33.95 11.15
C SER A 275 22.78 -33.81 9.85
N TYR A 276 21.45 -33.98 9.89
CA TYR A 276 20.60 -33.90 8.72
C TYR A 276 20.39 -32.45 8.25
N ASP A 277 20.74 -32.17 7.00
CA ASP A 277 20.72 -30.86 6.35
C ASP A 277 19.67 -30.74 5.21
N GLY A 278 18.82 -31.75 5.05
CA GLY A 278 17.79 -31.77 4.02
C GLY A 278 16.53 -30.96 4.36
N PRO A 279 15.60 -30.77 3.39
CA PRO A 279 14.36 -30.06 3.64
C PRO A 279 13.42 -30.80 4.59
N GLY A 280 12.52 -30.06 5.22
CA GLY A 280 11.40 -30.58 6.01
C GLY A 280 11.47 -30.24 7.49
N GLU A 281 10.78 -31.04 8.30
CA GLU A 281 10.71 -30.89 9.75
C GLU A 281 12.01 -31.40 10.40
N ARG A 282 12.89 -30.45 10.72
CA ARG A 282 14.19 -30.70 11.36
C ARG A 282 14.20 -30.24 12.81
N TRP A 283 15.16 -30.73 13.58
CA TRP A 283 15.36 -30.30 14.95
C TRP A 283 15.53 -28.78 15.08
N ASP A 284 16.23 -28.15 14.13
CA ASP A 284 16.49 -26.71 14.12
C ASP A 284 15.28 -25.87 13.65
N THR A 285 14.21 -26.53 13.18
CA THR A 285 12.90 -25.94 12.87
C THR A 285 11.88 -26.11 13.98
N ALA A 286 12.20 -26.86 15.05
CA ALA A 286 11.24 -27.15 16.12
C ALA A 286 10.67 -25.88 16.79
N TRP A 287 11.46 -24.80 16.85
CA TRP A 287 11.03 -23.54 17.48
C TRP A 287 10.03 -22.72 16.66
N ILE A 288 9.86 -23.01 15.36
CA ILE A 288 8.87 -22.36 14.49
C ILE A 288 7.62 -23.22 14.28
N GLN A 289 7.61 -24.46 14.78
CA GLN A 289 6.45 -25.34 14.72
C GLN A 289 5.42 -24.95 15.77
N TYR A 290 4.15 -25.11 15.44
CA TYR A 290 3.07 -24.87 16.39
C TYR A 290 3.04 -25.95 17.47
N ASP A 291 3.21 -25.54 18.72
CA ASP A 291 3.06 -26.40 19.90
C ASP A 291 2.13 -25.72 20.91
N PRO A 292 0.96 -26.31 21.23
CA PRO A 292 0.02 -25.76 22.21
C PRO A 292 0.62 -25.49 23.59
N ARG A 293 1.68 -26.21 23.98
CA ARG A 293 2.35 -26.06 25.28
C ARG A 293 3.15 -24.76 25.35
N LEU A 294 3.61 -24.25 24.21
CA LEU A 294 4.41 -23.04 24.09
C LEU A 294 3.57 -21.79 23.78
N TRP A 295 2.24 -21.93 23.83
CA TRP A 295 1.34 -20.80 23.62
C TRP A 295 1.59 -19.70 24.67
N PRO A 296 1.79 -18.43 24.27
CA PRO A 296 1.93 -17.30 25.18
C PRO A 296 0.79 -17.21 26.20
N LYS A 297 1.13 -17.10 27.48
CA LYS A 297 0.14 -16.82 28.54
C LYS A 297 0.41 -15.53 29.30
N SER A 298 1.48 -14.82 28.95
CA SER A 298 1.88 -13.55 29.58
C SER A 298 2.49 -12.59 28.56
N GLN A 299 2.55 -11.30 28.92
CA GLN A 299 3.23 -10.26 28.13
C GLN A 299 4.72 -10.59 27.95
N GLU A 300 5.40 -11.07 29.00
CA GLU A 300 6.82 -11.44 28.94
C GLU A 300 7.08 -12.55 27.93
N GLU A 301 6.25 -13.59 27.92
CA GLU A 301 6.33 -14.65 26.92
C GLU A 301 6.00 -14.12 25.53
N TRP A 302 4.98 -13.25 25.42
CA TRP A 302 4.60 -12.64 24.14
C TRP A 302 5.73 -11.83 23.52
N GLU A 303 6.53 -11.15 24.34
CA GLU A 303 7.67 -10.33 23.93
C GLU A 303 8.93 -11.12 23.58
N GLU A 304 8.93 -12.45 23.72
CA GLU A 304 10.06 -13.26 23.26
C GLU A 304 10.14 -13.31 21.73
N HIS A 305 11.36 -13.22 21.18
CA HIS A 305 11.60 -13.28 19.74
C HIS A 305 11.41 -14.71 19.18
N ARG A 306 10.17 -15.11 18.92
CA ARG A 306 9.82 -16.47 18.44
C ARG A 306 8.93 -16.51 17.21
N TYR A 307 8.52 -15.36 16.68
CA TYR A 307 7.55 -15.31 15.59
C TYR A 307 8.22 -15.20 14.22
N VAL A 308 8.13 -16.27 13.44
CA VAL A 308 8.48 -16.28 12.03
C VAL A 308 7.20 -16.21 11.21
N PHE A 309 6.97 -15.07 10.56
CA PHE A 309 5.72 -14.82 9.82
C PHE A 309 5.72 -15.38 8.39
N LYS A 310 6.87 -15.85 7.90
CA LYS A 310 7.02 -16.39 6.53
C LYS A 310 7.07 -17.90 6.62
N SER A 311 6.09 -18.57 6.04
CA SER A 311 5.93 -20.04 6.13
C SER A 311 7.04 -20.85 5.47
N TYR A 312 7.82 -20.24 4.57
CA TYR A 312 8.91 -20.92 3.87
C TYR A 312 10.27 -20.85 4.60
N VAL A 313 10.40 -19.99 5.62
CA VAL A 313 11.66 -19.78 6.32
C VAL A 313 12.02 -21.02 7.13
N GLY A 314 13.25 -21.48 6.99
CA GLY A 314 13.71 -22.71 7.63
C GLY A 314 13.24 -24.00 6.97
N TRP A 315 12.40 -23.98 5.92
CA TRP A 315 11.93 -25.22 5.30
C TRP A 315 13.05 -26.01 4.62
N TYR A 316 13.81 -25.35 3.74
CA TYR A 316 14.91 -25.98 3.01
C TYR A 316 16.24 -25.86 3.77
N THR A 317 16.61 -24.64 4.12
CA THR A 317 17.82 -24.32 4.90
C THR A 317 17.60 -23.00 5.65
N TRP A 318 18.43 -22.77 6.66
CA TRP A 318 18.57 -21.49 7.35
C TRP A 318 19.65 -20.63 6.70
N SER A 319 19.54 -19.31 6.83
CA SER A 319 20.69 -18.42 6.69
C SER A 319 21.55 -18.45 7.96
N GLU A 320 22.74 -17.84 7.93
CA GLU A 320 23.63 -17.77 9.10
C GLU A 320 22.95 -17.03 10.28
N GLU A 321 22.24 -15.94 9.98
CA GLU A 321 21.46 -15.17 10.94
C GLU A 321 20.11 -14.81 10.32
N GLU A 322 19.02 -15.10 11.04
CA GLU A 322 17.67 -14.75 10.59
C GLU A 322 17.21 -13.43 11.19
N GLU A 323 16.55 -12.60 10.39
CA GLU A 323 15.97 -11.34 10.86
C GLU A 323 14.52 -11.52 11.31
N LEU A 324 14.28 -11.39 12.61
CA LEU A 324 12.94 -11.36 13.20
C LEU A 324 12.50 -9.94 13.51
N TYR A 325 11.19 -9.69 13.55
CA TYR A 325 10.70 -8.42 14.08
C TYR A 325 10.99 -8.34 15.58
N ASP A 326 11.41 -7.16 16.04
CA ASP A 326 11.57 -6.93 17.46
C ASP A 326 10.19 -6.87 18.14
N THR A 327 9.90 -7.85 18.99
CA THR A 327 8.64 -7.98 19.71
C THR A 327 8.49 -6.99 20.87
N SER A 328 9.59 -6.40 21.34
CA SER A 328 9.58 -5.37 22.41
C SER A 328 9.17 -3.97 21.92
N GLN A 329 9.08 -3.75 20.60
CA GLN A 329 8.74 -2.44 20.06
C GLN A 329 7.23 -2.15 20.23
N PRO A 330 6.83 -0.92 20.57
CA PRO A 330 5.43 -0.60 20.86
C PRO A 330 4.53 -0.79 19.65
N SER A 331 3.30 -1.25 19.85
CA SER A 331 2.30 -1.38 18.78
C SER A 331 1.88 -0.01 18.24
N LEU A 332 1.55 0.06 16.94
CA LEU A 332 1.04 1.30 16.36
C LEU A 332 -0.37 1.64 16.84
N ALA A 333 -1.16 0.61 17.13
CA ALA A 333 -2.52 0.69 17.62
C ALA A 333 -2.64 1.32 19.02
N GLU A 334 -1.55 1.28 19.79
CA GLU A 334 -1.50 1.72 21.19
C GLU A 334 -0.81 3.08 21.35
N ARG A 335 -0.42 3.74 20.24
CA ARG A 335 0.12 5.10 20.25
C ARG A 335 -0.89 6.10 20.81
N ASP A 336 -0.37 7.15 21.41
CA ASP A 336 -1.19 8.26 21.90
C ASP A 336 -1.75 9.07 20.72
N GLU A 337 -2.95 9.64 20.87
CA GLU A 337 -3.59 10.44 19.81
C GLU A 337 -2.80 11.70 19.47
N ALA A 338 -2.00 12.21 20.41
CA ALA A 338 -1.08 13.32 20.17
C ALA A 338 0.00 12.97 19.14
N GLU A 339 0.41 11.69 19.07
CA GLU A 339 1.44 11.20 18.15
C GLU A 339 0.92 10.98 16.72
N TRP A 340 -0.41 11.00 16.53
CA TRP A 340 -1.01 10.81 15.22
C TRP A 340 -0.70 12.01 14.30
N SER A 341 -0.31 11.68 13.07
CA SER A 341 -0.22 12.62 11.96
C SER A 341 -1.58 13.28 11.67
N GLU A 342 -1.57 14.40 10.95
CA GLU A 342 -2.82 15.04 10.51
C GLU A 342 -3.68 14.09 9.66
N ILE A 343 -3.05 13.25 8.83
CA ILE A 343 -3.71 12.23 8.02
C ILE A 343 -4.44 11.22 8.90
N GLU A 344 -3.75 10.66 9.90
CA GLU A 344 -4.33 9.68 10.82
C GLU A 344 -5.50 10.28 11.60
N LYS A 345 -5.36 11.52 12.10
CA LYS A 345 -6.43 12.23 12.81
C LYS A 345 -7.66 12.42 11.95
N ARG A 346 -7.51 12.80 10.68
CA ARG A 346 -8.63 12.97 9.74
C ARG A 346 -9.32 11.65 9.41
N VAL A 347 -8.54 10.60 9.12
CA VAL A 347 -9.11 9.27 8.82
C VAL A 347 -9.85 8.71 10.03
N PHE A 348 -9.24 8.74 11.21
CA PHE A 348 -9.89 8.27 12.43
C PHE A 348 -11.14 9.08 12.74
N GLY A 349 -11.03 10.42 12.73
CA GLY A 349 -12.15 11.32 13.02
C GLY A 349 -13.30 11.20 12.02
N PHE A 350 -13.05 10.76 10.78
CA PHE A 350 -14.11 10.47 9.81
C PHE A 350 -14.84 9.17 10.14
N VAL A 351 -14.11 8.10 10.44
CA VAL A 351 -14.67 6.77 10.76
C VAL A 351 -15.34 6.77 12.13
N ASP A 352 -14.84 7.53 13.09
CA ASP A 352 -15.39 7.65 14.43
C ASP A 352 -16.65 8.53 14.50
N GLN A 353 -17.20 9.01 13.38
CA GLN A 353 -18.49 9.70 13.37
C GLN A 353 -19.63 8.69 13.20
N ASP A 354 -20.57 8.65 14.15
CA ASP A 354 -21.72 7.73 14.16
C ASP A 354 -22.43 7.62 12.80
N LYS A 355 -22.74 8.77 12.20
CA LYS A 355 -23.43 8.83 10.91
C LYS A 355 -22.59 8.21 9.79
N ASN A 356 -21.34 8.65 9.64
CA ASN A 356 -20.46 8.17 8.58
C ASN A 356 -20.21 6.67 8.72
N PHE A 357 -19.99 6.22 9.95
CA PHE A 357 -19.78 4.82 10.26
C PHE A 357 -20.97 3.95 9.85
N ALA A 358 -22.17 4.32 10.30
CA ALA A 358 -23.40 3.59 9.98
C ALA A 358 -23.67 3.57 8.47
N ASP A 359 -23.50 4.71 7.79
CA ASP A 359 -23.65 4.82 6.34
C ASP A 359 -22.64 3.93 5.59
N TRP A 360 -21.37 3.93 6.01
CA TRP A 360 -20.34 3.07 5.43
C TRP A 360 -20.69 1.60 5.61
N ILE A 361 -21.00 1.15 6.82
CA ILE A 361 -21.33 -0.26 7.10
C ILE A 361 -22.57 -0.72 6.34
N ARG A 362 -23.59 0.15 6.22
CA ARG A 362 -24.76 -0.11 5.37
C ARG A 362 -24.37 -0.29 3.91
N LEU A 363 -23.59 0.63 3.34
CA LEU A 363 -23.16 0.53 1.94
C LEU A 363 -22.30 -0.72 1.71
N PHE A 364 -21.37 -1.01 2.63
CA PHE A 364 -20.46 -2.14 2.53
C PHE A 364 -21.19 -3.48 2.59
N SER A 365 -22.21 -3.63 3.44
CA SER A 365 -23.02 -4.85 3.48
C SER A 365 -23.90 -5.04 2.23
N GLN A 366 -24.22 -3.95 1.51
CA GLN A 366 -25.05 -3.97 0.29
C GLN A 366 -24.24 -4.11 -1.00
N GLU A 367 -22.91 -3.95 -0.96
CA GLU A 367 -22.00 -4.12 -2.09
C GLU A 367 -21.97 -5.57 -2.56
N ASP A 368 -22.93 -5.94 -3.41
CA ASP A 368 -23.00 -7.25 -4.02
C ASP A 368 -23.47 -7.13 -5.47
N ARG A 369 -22.52 -7.23 -6.40
CA ARG A 369 -22.82 -7.73 -7.74
C ARG A 369 -22.43 -9.19 -7.80
N LYS A 370 -23.45 -10.04 -7.62
CA LYS A 370 -23.47 -11.47 -7.98
C LYS A 370 -22.48 -11.72 -9.10
N THR A 371 -21.38 -12.40 -8.78
CA THR A 371 -20.36 -12.99 -9.66
C THR A 371 -19.09 -12.22 -10.07
N GLN A 372 -18.80 -10.98 -9.61
CA GLN A 372 -17.52 -10.30 -9.98
C GLN A 372 -16.72 -9.57 -8.87
N ASP A 373 -17.16 -9.59 -7.60
CA ASP A 373 -16.65 -8.66 -6.56
C ASP A 373 -15.46 -9.11 -5.68
N ILE A 374 -14.63 -10.07 -6.13
CA ILE A 374 -13.40 -10.47 -5.40
C ILE A 374 -12.50 -9.26 -5.10
N LEU A 375 -12.44 -8.29 -6.02
CA LEU A 375 -11.62 -7.09 -5.89
C LEU A 375 -12.11 -6.15 -4.76
N THR A 376 -13.41 -5.98 -4.58
CA THR A 376 -13.99 -5.12 -3.54
C THR A 376 -13.74 -5.64 -2.14
N HIS A 377 -13.78 -6.96 -1.97
CA HIS A 377 -13.40 -7.57 -0.71
C HIS A 377 -11.92 -7.34 -0.41
N THR A 378 -11.08 -7.32 -1.44
CA THR A 378 -9.64 -7.06 -1.30
C THR A 378 -9.38 -5.61 -0.88
N GLU A 379 -10.06 -4.64 -1.47
CA GLU A 379 -9.91 -3.21 -1.15
C GLU A 379 -10.43 -2.89 0.26
N GLN A 380 -11.61 -3.40 0.62
CA GLN A 380 -12.18 -3.27 1.97
C GLN A 380 -11.26 -3.92 3.01
N ALA A 381 -10.82 -5.17 2.78
CA ALA A 381 -9.92 -5.86 3.69
C ALA A 381 -8.59 -5.09 3.87
N SER A 382 -8.04 -4.55 2.78
CA SER A 382 -6.80 -3.78 2.81
C SER A 382 -6.95 -2.48 3.61
N PHE A 383 -8.06 -1.74 3.41
CA PHE A 383 -8.36 -0.55 4.19
C PHE A 383 -8.51 -0.89 5.68
N TRP A 384 -9.40 -1.83 6.02
CA TRP A 384 -9.68 -2.18 7.42
C TRP A 384 -8.43 -2.73 8.12
N LYS A 385 -7.61 -3.52 7.43
CA LYS A 385 -6.33 -3.99 7.95
C LYS A 385 -5.40 -2.84 8.28
N ALA A 386 -5.28 -1.87 7.36
CA ALA A 386 -4.44 -0.69 7.59
C ALA A 386 -4.99 0.19 8.71
N PHE A 387 -6.32 0.35 8.79
CA PHE A 387 -7.02 1.10 9.83
C PHE A 387 -6.80 0.47 11.22
N PHE A 388 -7.13 -0.80 11.40
CA PHE A 388 -6.95 -1.49 12.68
C PHE A 388 -5.48 -1.59 13.08
N ARG A 389 -4.55 -1.71 12.12
CA ARG A 389 -3.12 -1.65 12.43
C ARG A 389 -2.75 -0.30 13.07
N ALA A 390 -3.31 0.80 12.57
CA ALA A 390 -3.00 2.14 13.05
C ALA A 390 -3.74 2.51 14.35
N PHE A 391 -4.98 2.07 14.52
CA PHE A 391 -5.87 2.54 15.58
C PHE A 391 -6.37 1.46 16.56
N GLY A 392 -6.03 0.20 16.32
CA GLY A 392 -6.42 -0.93 17.17
C GLY A 392 -7.92 -1.11 17.27
N LEU A 393 -8.39 -1.37 18.49
CA LEU A 393 -9.79 -1.62 18.81
C LEU A 393 -10.56 -0.34 19.20
N ARG A 394 -10.00 0.86 19.02
CA ARG A 394 -10.62 2.12 19.47
C ARG A 394 -12.02 2.36 18.88
N VAL A 395 -12.23 1.95 17.63
CA VAL A 395 -13.53 2.07 16.94
C VAL A 395 -14.49 0.89 17.23
N MET A 396 -14.04 -0.14 17.95
CA MET A 396 -14.82 -1.35 18.20
C MET A 396 -16.18 -1.11 18.88
N PRO A 397 -16.32 -0.14 19.81
CA PRO A 397 -17.63 0.17 20.39
C PRO A 397 -18.69 0.54 19.34
N ARG A 398 -18.30 1.10 18.19
CA ARG A 398 -19.22 1.39 17.08
C ARG A 398 -19.54 0.15 16.26
N PHE A 399 -18.57 -0.75 16.10
CA PHE A 399 -18.74 -2.01 15.37
C PHE A 399 -19.60 -3.03 16.10
N GLN A 400 -19.54 -3.08 17.44
CA GLN A 400 -20.05 -4.20 18.25
C GLN A 400 -21.46 -4.62 17.86
N ALA A 401 -22.42 -3.69 17.88
CA ALA A 401 -23.81 -3.98 17.58
C ALA A 401 -24.03 -4.49 16.14
N HIS A 402 -23.28 -3.94 15.17
CA HIS A 402 -23.35 -4.38 13.78
C HIS A 402 -22.75 -5.77 13.60
N LEU A 403 -21.59 -6.06 14.19
CA LEU A 403 -20.94 -7.37 14.06
C LEU A 403 -21.75 -8.48 14.72
N GLU A 404 -22.34 -8.22 15.89
CA GLU A 404 -23.25 -9.16 16.55
C GLU A 404 -24.48 -9.44 15.69
N ALA A 405 -25.12 -8.39 15.15
CA ALA A 405 -26.25 -8.53 14.25
C ALA A 405 -25.87 -9.32 12.98
N PHE A 406 -24.71 -9.06 12.40
CA PHE A 406 -24.24 -9.74 11.20
C PHE A 406 -23.89 -11.20 11.47
N SER A 407 -23.30 -11.54 12.62
CA SER A 407 -22.98 -12.92 13.01
C SER A 407 -24.23 -13.82 13.08
N THR A 408 -25.38 -13.22 13.38
CA THR A 408 -26.67 -13.91 13.45
C THR A 408 -27.52 -13.72 12.20
N SER A 409 -27.05 -13.00 11.19
CA SER A 409 -27.80 -12.82 9.94
C SER A 409 -27.68 -14.03 9.02
N VAL A 410 -28.68 -14.24 8.16
CA VAL A 410 -28.64 -15.23 7.05
C VAL A 410 -28.31 -14.57 5.71
N GLU A 411 -28.20 -13.24 5.68
CA GLU A 411 -27.92 -12.50 4.46
C GLU A 411 -26.44 -12.60 4.09
N GLU A 412 -26.16 -12.93 2.83
CA GLU A 412 -24.80 -13.08 2.29
C GLU A 412 -23.96 -11.83 2.49
N GLY A 413 -24.52 -10.65 2.20
CA GLY A 413 -23.84 -9.36 2.37
C GLY A 413 -23.38 -9.08 3.81
N HIS A 414 -24.18 -9.47 4.81
CA HIS A 414 -23.83 -9.34 6.22
C HIS A 414 -22.69 -10.29 6.62
N GLN A 415 -22.79 -11.57 6.24
CA GLN A 415 -21.75 -12.57 6.53
C GLN A 415 -20.41 -12.22 5.87
N ARG A 416 -20.47 -11.69 4.65
CA ARG A 416 -19.31 -11.20 3.89
C ARG A 416 -18.68 -9.96 4.51
N CYS A 417 -19.50 -8.99 4.93
CA CYS A 417 -19.04 -7.83 5.66
C CYS A 417 -18.32 -8.26 6.95
N LEU A 418 -18.95 -9.14 7.72
CA LEU A 418 -18.40 -9.70 8.95
C LEU A 418 -17.05 -10.40 8.70
N SER A 419 -16.97 -11.28 7.70
CA SER A 419 -15.74 -12.04 7.40
C SER A 419 -14.58 -11.12 7.01
N VAL A 420 -14.86 -10.06 6.24
CA VAL A 420 -13.83 -9.07 5.86
C VAL A 420 -13.33 -8.30 7.07
N ILE A 421 -14.22 -7.84 7.96
CA ILE A 421 -13.82 -7.12 9.18
C ILE A 421 -13.01 -8.02 10.12
N ILE A 422 -13.48 -9.24 10.38
CA ILE A 422 -12.76 -10.20 11.24
C ILE A 422 -11.39 -10.56 10.63
N GLY A 423 -11.34 -10.85 9.33
CA GLY A 423 -10.09 -11.14 8.63
C GLY A 423 -9.11 -9.97 8.71
N ALA A 424 -9.59 -8.74 8.52
CA ALA A 424 -8.77 -7.54 8.64
C ALA A 424 -8.24 -7.30 10.06
N LEU A 425 -9.04 -7.58 11.09
CA LEU A 425 -8.62 -7.49 12.50
C LEU A 425 -7.51 -8.50 12.83
N LEU A 426 -7.69 -9.75 12.40
CA LEU A 426 -6.68 -10.82 12.57
C LEU A 426 -5.37 -10.48 11.84
N ASP A 427 -5.47 -9.94 10.63
CA ASP A 427 -4.30 -9.53 9.85
C ASP A 427 -3.60 -8.30 10.45
N ALA A 428 -4.35 -7.38 11.05
CA ALA A 428 -3.84 -6.18 11.68
C ALA A 428 -3.12 -6.46 13.00
N SER A 429 -3.53 -7.52 13.72
CA SER A 429 -3.01 -7.86 15.06
C SER A 429 -1.61 -8.46 15.08
N LYS A 430 -1.00 -8.65 13.90
CA LYS A 430 0.37 -9.18 13.72
C LYS A 430 1.43 -8.58 14.67
N HIS A 431 1.31 -7.30 14.99
CA HIS A 431 2.28 -6.56 15.81
C HIS A 431 1.62 -5.89 17.03
N TRP A 432 0.52 -6.44 17.52
CA TRP A 432 -0.16 -5.94 18.73
C TRP A 432 0.48 -6.49 20.00
N SER A 433 0.23 -5.81 21.12
CA SER A 433 0.56 -6.32 22.45
C SER A 433 -0.27 -7.56 22.79
N TYR A 434 0.16 -8.29 23.82
CA TYR A 434 -0.61 -9.43 24.32
C TYR A 434 -1.99 -8.98 24.80
N ALA A 435 -2.06 -7.89 25.58
CA ALA A 435 -3.32 -7.36 26.13
C ALA A 435 -4.33 -6.96 25.03
N LEU A 436 -3.86 -6.30 23.97
CA LEU A 436 -4.73 -5.91 22.87
C LEU A 436 -5.19 -7.13 22.04
N THR A 437 -4.31 -8.13 21.89
CA THR A 437 -4.64 -9.39 21.20
C THR A 437 -5.62 -10.24 22.00
N ASP A 438 -5.50 -10.29 23.32
CA ASP A 438 -6.44 -10.98 24.22
C ASP A 438 -7.83 -10.33 24.18
N SER A 439 -7.86 -8.98 24.17
CA SER A 439 -9.09 -8.21 23.98
C SER A 439 -9.74 -8.51 22.63
N LEU A 440 -8.94 -8.62 21.56
CA LEU A 440 -9.44 -9.03 20.24
C LEU A 440 -10.09 -10.41 20.29
N TYR A 441 -9.42 -11.42 20.86
CA TYR A 441 -9.96 -12.78 20.94
C TYR A 441 -11.28 -12.83 21.71
N SER A 442 -11.39 -12.06 22.80
CA SER A 442 -12.62 -11.94 23.57
C SER A 442 -13.80 -11.41 22.74
N ILE A 443 -13.53 -10.57 21.73
CA ILE A 443 -14.54 -10.03 20.81
C ILE A 443 -14.85 -11.01 19.67
N ILE A 444 -13.83 -11.57 19.01
CA ILE A 444 -14.05 -12.34 17.78
C ILE A 444 -14.49 -13.79 18.02
N LEU A 445 -14.10 -14.43 19.13
CA LEU A 445 -14.43 -15.84 19.36
C LEU A 445 -15.95 -16.08 19.48
N PRO A 446 -16.74 -15.27 20.22
CA PRO A 446 -18.20 -15.40 20.23
C PRO A 446 -18.84 -15.18 18.85
N LEU A 447 -18.33 -14.20 18.09
CA LEU A 447 -18.82 -13.88 16.74
C LEU A 447 -18.58 -15.04 15.77
N LEU A 448 -17.37 -15.61 15.78
CA LEU A 448 -17.01 -16.77 14.96
C LEU A 448 -17.81 -18.01 15.35
N THR A 449 -17.98 -18.26 16.65
CA THR A 449 -18.79 -19.40 17.13
C THR A 449 -20.23 -19.30 16.64
N SER A 450 -20.79 -18.09 16.65
CA SER A 450 -22.16 -17.84 16.18
C SER A 450 -22.30 -17.94 14.65
N ALA A 451 -21.31 -17.43 13.91
CA ALA A 451 -21.32 -17.42 12.45
C ALA A 451 -21.03 -18.80 11.84
N LEU A 452 -20.10 -19.57 12.41
CA LEU A 452 -19.71 -20.90 11.90
C LEU A 452 -20.83 -21.94 12.01
N VAL A 453 -21.78 -21.78 12.94
CA VAL A 453 -22.97 -22.64 13.03
C VAL A 453 -23.93 -22.44 11.84
N LYS A 454 -23.75 -21.36 11.07
CA LYS A 454 -24.62 -21.00 9.94
C LYS A 454 -24.02 -21.33 8.56
N ILE A 455 -22.75 -21.71 8.52
CA ILE A 455 -22.08 -22.25 7.33
C ILE A 455 -22.41 -23.73 7.23
#